data_AF-A0A173UU15-F1
#
_entry.id   AF-A0A173UU15-F1
#
_cell.length_a   1.000
_cell.length_b   1.000
_cell.length_c   1.000
_cell.angle_alpha   90.00
_cell.angle_beta   90.00
_cell.angle_gamma   90.00
#
_symmetry.space_group_name_H-M   'P 1'
#
loop_
_entity.id
_entity.type
_entity.pdbx_description
1 polymer ?
#
loop_
_entity_poly.entity_id
_entity_poly.type
_entity_poly.pdbx_seq_one_letter_code
_entity_poly.pdbx_strand_id
1 'polypeptide(L)'
;MIELSKLKSTKGKAKKQELYRWAKLISASTWEEVREESEGNHYMEKVRDEMIKMSRDESERYLYLRKQMAIRDKVSQLRSAENRGRREGREEGRKQGEVLKLITMVKKKIENGDSVAKIADDLLEDADVIEKIYDIVKEN
;
A
#
# COMPACT_ATOMS: atom_id res chain seq x y z
N MET A 1 36.00 31.18 -5.65
CA MET A 1 36.00 30.49 -6.97
C MET A 1 36.05 29.00 -6.71
N ILE A 2 35.16 28.20 -7.31
CA ILE A 2 35.14 26.74 -7.16
C ILE A 2 35.88 26.12 -8.35
N GLU A 3 36.83 25.23 -8.08
CA GLU A 3 37.59 24.53 -9.11
C GLU A 3 37.18 23.05 -9.17
N LEU A 4 36.32 22.69 -10.14
CA LEU A 4 35.80 21.33 -10.28
C LEU A 4 36.89 20.29 -10.62
N SER A 5 37.97 20.71 -11.27
CA SER A 5 39.13 19.87 -11.59
C SER A 5 39.80 19.27 -10.33
N LYS A 6 39.69 19.94 -9.18
CA LYS A 6 40.27 19.51 -7.89
C LYS A 6 39.40 18.52 -7.12
N LEU A 7 38.20 18.16 -7.62
CA LEU A 7 37.33 17.18 -6.96
C LEU A 7 37.98 15.80 -6.81
N LYS A 8 38.75 15.37 -7.82
CA LYS A 8 39.46 14.09 -7.83
C LYS A 8 40.56 14.01 -6.76
N SER A 9 41.20 15.14 -6.46
CA SER A 9 42.26 15.26 -5.45
C SER A 9 41.74 15.63 -4.05
N THR A 10 40.44 15.89 -3.89
CA THR A 10 39.85 16.30 -2.62
C THR A 10 39.84 15.13 -1.62
N LYS A 11 40.31 15.33 -0.39
CA LYS A 11 40.44 14.29 0.65
C LYS A 11 39.84 14.71 1.99
N GLY A 12 39.61 13.74 2.87
CA GLY A 12 39.28 13.98 4.27
C GLY A 12 37.96 14.73 4.48
N LYS A 13 37.96 15.69 5.42
CA LYS A 13 36.76 16.42 5.88
C LYS A 13 36.05 17.19 4.76
N ALA A 14 36.77 17.61 3.72
CA ALA A 14 36.19 18.31 2.58
C ALA A 14 35.17 17.46 1.80
N LYS A 15 35.37 16.13 1.70
CA LYS A 15 34.40 15.23 1.05
C LYS A 15 33.06 15.11 1.80
N LYS A 16 33.04 15.49 3.08
CA LYS A 16 31.83 15.45 3.92
C LYS A 16 31.04 16.75 3.90
N GLN A 17 31.57 17.80 3.24
CA GLN A 17 30.88 19.08 3.14
C GLN A 17 29.78 19.02 2.09
N GLU A 18 28.69 19.74 2.34
CA GLU A 18 27.57 19.85 1.40
C GLU A 18 28.02 20.42 0.05
N LEU A 19 28.94 21.39 0.07
CA LEU A 19 29.51 21.99 -1.14
C LEU A 19 30.21 20.96 -2.04
N TYR A 20 30.84 19.93 -1.47
CA TYR A 20 31.46 18.86 -2.25
C TYR A 20 30.42 18.00 -2.95
N ARG A 21 29.30 17.71 -2.30
CA ARG A 21 28.17 17.00 -2.91
C ARG A 21 27.54 17.81 -4.05
N TRP A 22 27.34 19.11 -3.84
CA TRP A 22 26.88 20.03 -4.90
C TRP A 22 27.85 20.07 -6.08
N ALA A 23 29.15 20.15 -5.81
CA ALA A 23 30.17 20.14 -6.85
C ALA A 23 30.23 18.80 -7.61
N LYS A 24 30.06 17.65 -6.92
CA LYS A 24 29.96 16.34 -7.57
C LYS A 24 28.75 16.26 -8.50
N LEU A 25 27.57 16.65 -8.04
CA LEU A 25 26.33 16.68 -8.84
C LEU A 25 26.49 17.51 -10.12
N ILE A 26 27.05 18.71 -10.03
CA ILE A 26 27.26 19.60 -11.19
C ILE A 26 28.34 19.05 -12.14
N SER A 27 29.32 18.32 -11.62
CA SER A 27 30.39 17.69 -12.41
C SER A 27 30.04 16.32 -12.98
N ALA A 28 28.86 15.79 -12.65
CA ALA A 28 28.43 14.47 -13.10
C ALA A 28 28.37 14.42 -14.63
N SER A 29 28.89 13.33 -15.20
CA SER A 29 28.96 13.11 -16.64
C SER A 29 27.90 12.12 -17.13
N THR A 30 27.17 11.46 -16.21
CA THR A 30 26.13 10.48 -16.51
C THR A 30 24.88 10.71 -15.66
N TRP A 31 23.72 10.23 -16.12
CA TRP A 31 22.45 10.34 -15.39
C TRP A 31 22.42 9.49 -14.12
N GLU A 32 23.15 8.36 -14.12
CA GLU A 32 23.36 7.51 -12.95
C GLU A 32 24.06 8.30 -11.84
N GLU A 33 25.17 8.99 -12.15
CA GLU A 33 25.87 9.85 -11.20
C GLU A 33 24.99 11.01 -10.70
N VAL A 34 24.22 11.66 -11.60
CA VAL A 34 23.29 12.73 -11.19
C VAL A 34 22.26 12.19 -10.19
N ARG A 35 21.73 10.98 -10.42
CA ARG A 35 20.77 10.36 -9.51
C ARG A 35 21.42 10.06 -8.16
N GLU A 36 22.54 9.35 -8.15
CA GLU A 36 23.25 8.96 -6.92
C GLU A 36 23.66 10.17 -6.06
N GLU A 37 24.19 11.23 -6.68
CA GLU A 37 24.65 12.41 -5.93
C GLU A 37 23.49 13.24 -5.38
N SER A 38 22.35 13.27 -6.08
CA SER A 38 21.16 14.01 -5.68
C SER A 38 20.33 13.33 -4.59
N GLU A 39 20.43 12.00 -4.46
CA GLU A 39 19.55 11.21 -3.63
C GLU A 39 19.61 11.61 -2.14
N GLY A 40 18.42 11.73 -1.53
CA GLY A 40 18.28 12.07 -0.11
C GLY A 40 18.53 13.54 0.22
N ASN A 41 18.75 14.41 -0.77
CA ASN A 41 18.78 15.87 -0.59
C ASN A 41 17.72 16.53 -1.48
N HIS A 42 16.65 17.03 -0.86
CA HIS A 42 15.50 17.62 -1.55
C HIS A 42 15.87 18.73 -2.56
N TYR A 43 16.87 19.55 -2.25
CA TYR A 43 17.29 20.62 -3.15
C TYR A 43 18.05 20.09 -4.37
N MET A 44 18.90 19.09 -4.18
CA MET A 44 19.63 18.45 -5.28
C MET A 44 18.71 17.64 -6.18
N GLU A 45 17.70 16.97 -5.61
CA GLU A 45 16.66 16.29 -6.36
C GLU A 45 15.90 17.24 -7.27
N LYS A 46 15.57 18.45 -6.78
CA LYS A 46 14.94 19.49 -7.59
C LYS A 46 15.84 19.94 -8.75
N VAL A 47 17.15 20.08 -8.52
CA VAL A 47 18.11 20.44 -9.58
C VAL A 47 18.21 19.31 -10.62
N ARG A 48 18.29 18.05 -10.20
CA ARG A 48 18.20 16.91 -11.12
C ARG A 48 16.95 16.98 -11.98
N ASP A 49 15.79 17.21 -11.37
CA ASP A 49 14.53 17.27 -12.11
C ASP A 49 14.53 18.40 -13.16
N GLU A 50 15.14 19.55 -12.85
CA GLU A 50 15.31 20.62 -13.84
C GLU A 50 16.37 20.32 -14.90
N MET A 51 17.46 19.63 -14.56
CA MET A 51 18.41 19.14 -15.56
C MET A 51 17.73 18.18 -16.54
N ILE A 52 16.84 17.31 -16.06
CA ILE A 52 16.04 16.40 -16.90
C ILE A 52 15.11 17.21 -17.82
N LYS A 53 14.45 18.26 -17.31
CA LYS A 53 13.59 19.12 -18.13
C LYS A 53 14.37 19.94 -19.17
N MET A 54 15.60 20.34 -18.84
CA MET A 54 16.49 21.11 -19.72
C MET A 54 17.25 20.24 -20.73
N SER A 55 17.28 18.92 -20.55
CA SER A 55 17.91 18.00 -21.51
C SER A 55 17.23 18.14 -22.87
N ARG A 56 18.04 18.35 -23.91
CA ARG A 56 17.59 18.55 -25.30
C ARG A 56 17.16 17.25 -25.99
N ASP A 57 17.33 16.09 -25.33
CA ASP A 57 16.87 14.81 -25.84
C ASP A 57 15.44 14.52 -25.39
N GLU A 58 14.49 14.85 -26.27
CA GLU A 58 13.06 14.64 -26.08
C GLU A 58 12.70 13.17 -25.83
N SER A 59 13.49 12.23 -26.38
CA SER A 59 13.25 10.79 -26.25
C SER A 59 13.55 10.29 -24.84
N GLU A 60 14.65 10.73 -24.23
CA GLU A 60 15.01 10.41 -22.85
C GLU A 60 14.00 10.99 -21.85
N ARG A 61 13.58 12.24 -22.06
CA ARG A 61 12.56 12.90 -21.24
C ARG A 61 11.23 12.15 -21.31
N TYR A 62 10.80 11.75 -22.51
CA TYR A 62 9.57 10.97 -22.70
C TYR A 62 9.64 9.61 -22.02
N LEU A 63 10.76 8.89 -22.16
CA LEU A 63 10.95 7.58 -21.53
C LEU A 63 10.91 7.67 -19.99
N TYR A 64 11.53 8.69 -19.41
CA TYR A 64 11.50 8.92 -17.96
C TYR A 64 10.09 9.20 -17.45
N LEU A 65 9.35 10.10 -18.12
CA LEU A 65 7.99 10.44 -17.73
C LEU A 65 7.08 9.21 -17.80
N ARG A 66 7.20 8.41 -18.87
CA ARG A 66 6.42 7.17 -19.03
C ARG A 66 6.72 6.15 -17.94
N LYS A 67 7.99 6.00 -17.54
CA LYS A 67 8.39 5.13 -16.41
C LYS A 67 7.77 5.61 -15.10
N GLN A 68 7.81 6.91 -14.81
CA GLN A 68 7.21 7.49 -13.61
C GLN A 68 5.68 7.30 -13.57
N MET A 69 5.00 7.49 -14.70
CA MET A 69 3.55 7.26 -14.81
C MET A 69 3.21 5.79 -14.57
N ALA A 70 3.93 4.85 -15.19
CA ALA A 70 3.71 3.43 -15.00
C ALA A 70 3.86 2.99 -13.53
N ILE A 71 4.85 3.55 -12.82
CA ILE A 71 5.04 3.29 -11.39
C ILE A 71 3.84 3.81 -10.58
N ARG A 72 3.39 5.05 -10.84
CA ARG A 72 2.24 5.65 -10.15
C ARG A 72 0.95 4.88 -10.40
N ASP A 73 0.70 4.47 -11.64
CA ASP A 73 -0.46 3.68 -12.01
C ASP A 73 -0.45 2.33 -11.29
N LYS A 74 0.71 1.66 -11.24
CA LYS A 74 0.83 0.39 -10.51
C LYS A 74 0.57 0.54 -9.02
N VAL A 75 1.09 1.60 -8.39
CA VAL A 75 0.83 1.91 -6.97
C VAL A 75 -0.66 2.16 -6.73
N SER A 76 -1.31 2.91 -7.63
CA SER A 76 -2.74 3.18 -7.54
C SER A 76 -3.58 1.90 -7.66
N GLN A 77 -3.25 1.03 -8.62
CA GLN A 77 -3.91 -0.27 -8.79
C GLN A 77 -3.78 -1.15 -7.54
N LEU A 78 -2.57 -1.25 -6.96
CA LEU A 78 -2.34 -2.05 -5.76
C LEU A 78 -3.15 -1.53 -4.57
N ARG A 79 -3.18 -0.20 -4.35
CA ARG A 79 -3.99 0.41 -3.29
C ARG A 79 -5.48 0.16 -3.48
N SER A 80 -5.96 0.24 -4.73
CA SER A 80 -7.36 -0.05 -5.04
C SER A 80 -7.73 -1.51 -4.75
N ALA A 81 -6.87 -2.45 -5.15
CA ALA A 81 -7.05 -3.87 -4.89
C ALA A 81 -7.03 -4.18 -3.38
N GLU A 82 -6.10 -3.60 -2.63
CA GLU A 82 -6.03 -3.74 -1.18
C GLU A 82 -7.30 -3.21 -0.49
N ASN A 83 -7.75 -2.01 -0.86
CA ASN A 83 -8.96 -1.41 -0.30
C ASN A 83 -10.21 -2.27 -0.59
N ARG A 84 -10.30 -2.81 -1.81
CA ARG A 84 -11.38 -3.73 -2.18
C ARG A 84 -11.35 -4.99 -1.34
N GLY A 85 -10.21 -5.67 -1.25
CA GLY A 85 -10.06 -6.88 -0.45
C GLY A 85 -10.35 -6.65 1.04
N ARG A 86 -9.90 -5.53 1.61
CA ARG A 86 -10.25 -5.15 3.00
C ARG A 86 -11.75 -4.93 3.19
N ARG A 87 -12.44 -4.36 2.20
CA ARG A 87 -13.89 -4.12 2.28
C ARG A 87 -14.65 -5.45 2.19
N GLU A 88 -14.32 -6.28 1.21
CA GLU A 88 -14.93 -7.60 1.02
C GLU A 88 -14.71 -8.48 2.25
N GLY A 89 -13.48 -8.56 2.78
CA GLY A 89 -13.18 -9.34 3.98
C GLY A 89 -13.93 -8.85 5.23
N ARG A 90 -14.15 -7.54 5.38
CA ARG A 90 -15.00 -7.01 6.48
C ARG A 90 -16.47 -7.39 6.31
N GLU A 91 -16.98 -7.36 5.08
CA GLU A 91 -18.37 -7.74 4.80
C GLU A 91 -18.60 -9.23 5.03
N GLU A 92 -17.70 -10.09 4.53
CA GLU A 92 -17.72 -11.53 4.78
C GLU A 92 -17.60 -11.84 6.28
N GLY A 93 -16.67 -11.18 6.98
CA GLY A 93 -16.52 -11.34 8.43
C GLY A 93 -17.78 -10.92 9.20
N ARG A 94 -18.48 -9.85 8.76
CA ARG A 94 -19.75 -9.43 9.36
C ARG A 94 -20.83 -10.50 9.17
N LYS A 95 -20.97 -11.03 7.95
CA LYS A 95 -21.94 -12.10 7.63
C LYS A 95 -21.67 -13.37 8.44
N GLN A 96 -20.40 -13.80 8.51
CA GLN A 96 -20.00 -14.95 9.32
C GLN A 96 -20.30 -14.72 10.82
N GLY A 97 -20.03 -13.51 11.32
CA GLY A 97 -20.33 -13.14 12.70
C GLY A 97 -21.83 -13.16 13.03
N GLU A 98 -22.69 -12.71 12.10
CA GLU A 98 -24.15 -12.78 12.25
C GLU A 98 -24.65 -14.22 12.34
N VAL A 99 -24.15 -15.10 11.46
CA VAL A 99 -24.48 -16.54 11.49
C VAL A 99 -24.00 -17.19 12.79
N LEU A 100 -22.76 -16.93 13.22
CA LEU A 100 -22.23 -17.46 14.48
C LEU A 100 -23.04 -16.99 15.70
N LYS A 101 -23.47 -15.72 15.70
CA LYS A 101 -24.34 -15.17 16.74
C LYS A 101 -25.69 -15.90 16.76
N LEU A 102 -26.30 -16.13 15.60
CA LEU A 102 -27.56 -16.86 15.48
C LEU A 102 -27.42 -18.28 16.03
N ILE A 103 -26.40 -19.03 15.60
CA ILE A 103 -26.11 -20.39 16.10
C ILE A 103 -25.95 -20.38 17.62
N THR A 104 -25.22 -19.40 18.18
CA THR A 104 -25.02 -19.28 19.63
C THR A 104 -26.34 -19.04 20.37
N MET A 105 -27.23 -18.22 19.82
CA MET A 105 -28.54 -17.94 20.42
C MET A 105 -29.45 -19.18 20.35
N VAL A 106 -29.47 -19.87 19.22
CA VAL A 106 -30.22 -21.12 19.04
C VAL A 106 -29.72 -22.16 20.04
N LYS A 107 -28.40 -22.39 20.14
CA LYS A 107 -27.83 -23.35 21.10
C LYS A 107 -28.28 -23.08 22.54
N LYS A 108 -28.24 -21.83 23.00
CA LYS A 108 -28.72 -21.45 24.34
C LYS A 108 -30.21 -21.75 24.55
N LYS A 109 -31.03 -21.52 23.53
CA LYS A 109 -32.47 -21.80 23.59
C LYS A 109 -32.76 -23.31 23.59
N ILE A 110 -31.97 -24.11 22.87
CA ILE A 110 -32.02 -25.58 22.93
C ILE A 110 -31.67 -26.07 24.34
N GLU A 111 -30.62 -25.54 24.94
CA GLU A 111 -30.22 -25.85 26.32
C GLU A 111 -31.33 -25.51 27.33
N ASN A 112 -32.13 -24.48 27.06
CA ASN A 112 -33.31 -24.11 27.85
C ASN A 112 -34.56 -24.96 27.57
N GLY A 113 -34.49 -25.91 26.62
CA GLY A 113 -35.60 -26.80 26.26
C GLY A 113 -36.63 -26.19 25.31
N ASP A 114 -36.32 -25.09 24.62
CA ASP A 114 -37.23 -24.48 23.66
C ASP A 114 -37.38 -25.35 22.39
N SER A 115 -38.61 -25.40 21.84
CA SER A 115 -38.90 -26.08 20.57
C SER A 115 -38.50 -25.21 19.37
N VAL A 116 -38.25 -25.83 18.21
CA VAL A 116 -37.90 -25.14 16.95
C VAL A 116 -38.88 -24.00 16.63
N ALA A 117 -40.18 -24.26 16.72
CA ALA A 117 -41.22 -23.26 16.46
C ALA A 117 -41.14 -22.04 17.39
N LYS A 118 -40.86 -22.27 18.69
CA LYS A 118 -40.72 -21.18 19.66
C LYS A 118 -39.44 -20.37 19.40
N ILE A 119 -38.34 -21.04 19.03
CA ILE A 119 -37.07 -20.36 18.73
C ILE A 119 -37.20 -19.49 17.47
N ALA A 120 -37.87 -20.00 16.43
CA ALA A 120 -38.13 -19.26 15.20
C ALA A 120 -38.95 -17.98 15.47
N ASP A 121 -40.01 -18.10 16.27
CA ASP A 121 -40.84 -16.95 16.67
C ASP A 121 -40.04 -15.93 17.51
N ASP A 122 -39.31 -16.40 18.53
CA ASP A 122 -38.53 -15.54 19.43
C ASP A 122 -37.39 -14.79 18.71
N LEU A 123 -36.80 -15.40 17.67
CA LEU A 123 -35.69 -14.83 16.90
C LEU A 123 -36.15 -14.10 15.63
N LEU A 124 -37.45 -14.20 15.28
CA LEU A 124 -38.02 -13.69 14.03
C LEU A 124 -37.27 -14.22 12.80
N GLU A 125 -36.93 -15.50 12.83
CA GLU A 125 -36.20 -16.22 11.78
C GLU A 125 -37.09 -17.30 11.16
N ASP A 126 -36.81 -17.66 9.91
CA ASP A 126 -37.54 -18.72 9.22
C ASP A 126 -37.37 -20.06 9.95
N ALA A 127 -38.48 -20.78 10.16
CA ALA A 127 -38.49 -22.07 10.85
C ALA A 127 -37.53 -23.08 10.19
N ASP A 128 -37.46 -23.10 8.86
CA ASP A 128 -36.56 -23.96 8.08
C ASP A 128 -35.06 -23.66 8.35
N VAL A 129 -34.72 -22.40 8.64
CA VAL A 129 -33.34 -22.00 8.97
C VAL A 129 -32.99 -22.44 10.38
N ILE A 130 -33.92 -22.25 11.33
CA ILE A 130 -33.74 -22.68 12.71
C ILE A 130 -33.67 -24.19 12.81
N GLU A 131 -34.50 -24.94 12.08
CA GLU A 131 -34.49 -26.41 12.06
C GLU A 131 -33.12 -26.95 11.66
N LYS A 132 -32.53 -26.43 10.56
CA LYS A 132 -31.18 -26.83 10.11
C LYS A 132 -30.12 -26.58 11.18
N ILE A 133 -30.17 -25.42 11.84
CA ILE A 133 -29.21 -25.10 12.92
C ILE A 133 -29.44 -26.01 14.12
N TYR A 134 -30.69 -26.27 14.46
CA TYR A 134 -31.10 -27.10 15.59
C TYR A 134 -30.59 -28.53 15.45
N ASP A 135 -30.72 -29.11 14.25
CA ASP A 135 -30.23 -30.45 13.93
C ASP A 135 -28.69 -30.52 14.04
N ILE A 136 -27.98 -29.56 13.42
CA ILE A 136 -26.51 -29.48 13.49
C ILE A 136 -26.00 -29.36 14.93
N VAL A 137 -26.71 -28.60 15.77
CA VAL A 137 -26.33 -28.39 17.18
C VAL A 137 -26.62 -29.63 18.03
N LYS A 138 -27.65 -30.43 17.71
CA LYS A 138 -27.95 -31.69 18.41
C LYS A 138 -27.12 -32.88 17.96
N GLU A 139 -26.61 -32.85 16.72
CA GLU A 139 -25.71 -33.89 16.19
C GLU A 139 -24.27 -33.78 16.72
N ASN A 140 -23.90 -32.63 17.30
CA ASN A 140 -22.61 -32.41 18.00
C ASN A 140 -22.73 -32.58 19.52
#